data_AF-A0A973EQQ8-F1
#
_entry.id   AF-A0A973EQQ8-F1
#
_cell.length_a   1.000
_cell.length_b   1.000
_cell.length_c   1.000
_cell.angle_alpha   90.00
_cell.angle_beta   90.00
_cell.angle_gamma   90.00
#
_symmetry.space_group_name_H-M   'P 1'
#
loop_
_entity.id
_entity.type
_entity.pdbx_description
1 polymer ?
#
loop_
_entity_poly.entity_id
_entity_poly.type
_entity_poly.pdbx_seq_one_letter_code
_entity_poly.pdbx_strand_id
1 'polypeptide(L)'
;MKYVIGITVLCGTVWLSGYAGLFAGEETQAKYCQCIEDRIKRCMKKASRVNSESAAIRAGAERAREEADYLRGSKDQLASEMADAKTGTRRHQVDHFLVGSFRAHLLESAAPGAQKGH
;
A
#
# COMPACT_ATOMS: atom_id res chain seq x y z
N MET A 1 68.00 -13.79 22.48
CA MET A 1 67.49 -14.31 21.20
C MET A 1 66.24 -13.50 20.81
N LYS A 2 66.25 -12.92 19.61
CA LYS A 2 65.11 -12.54 18.72
C LYS A 2 64.03 -11.58 19.27
N TYR A 3 63.40 -10.64 18.56
CA TYR A 3 63.59 -9.79 17.37
C TYR A 3 62.44 -8.76 17.45
N VAL A 4 62.66 -7.51 17.06
CA VAL A 4 61.62 -6.48 16.86
C VAL A 4 60.84 -6.78 15.58
N ILE A 5 59.49 -6.79 15.58
CA ILE A 5 58.66 -6.58 14.38
C ILE A 5 57.33 -5.90 14.75
N GLY A 6 57.11 -4.69 14.24
CA GLY A 6 55.78 -4.08 14.15
C GLY A 6 54.97 -4.72 13.02
N ILE A 7 53.64 -4.77 13.18
CA ILE A 7 52.73 -5.32 12.17
C ILE A 7 51.81 -4.21 11.68
N THR A 8 52.16 -3.65 10.52
CA THR A 8 51.24 -3.13 9.50
C THR A 8 50.90 -4.25 8.53
N VAL A 9 49.63 -4.69 8.47
CA VAL A 9 48.96 -5.36 7.32
C VAL A 9 47.45 -5.14 7.54
N LEU A 10 46.79 -4.21 6.83
CA LEU A 10 46.10 -4.37 5.52
C LEU A 10 45.00 -5.44 5.48
N CYS A 11 43.89 -5.06 4.84
CA CYS A 11 42.78 -5.88 4.36
C CYS A 11 41.61 -6.09 5.33
N GLY A 12 40.53 -5.38 5.05
CA GLY A 12 39.26 -5.51 5.75
C GLY A 12 38.34 -4.38 5.35
N THR A 13 38.04 -4.25 4.06
CA THR A 13 36.83 -3.58 3.57
C THR A 13 35.63 -4.31 4.18
N VAL A 14 35.30 -4.00 5.44
CA VAL A 14 34.04 -4.42 6.04
C VAL A 14 32.99 -3.58 5.36
N TRP A 15 32.39 -4.22 4.38
CA TRP A 15 31.21 -3.88 3.63
C TRP A 15 30.13 -3.38 4.59
N LEU A 16 30.13 -2.07 4.90
CA LEU A 16 29.03 -1.35 5.55
C LEU A 16 27.85 -1.19 4.58
N SER A 17 27.55 -2.23 3.80
CA SER A 17 26.48 -2.27 2.80
C SER A 17 25.27 -3.05 3.29
N GLY A 18 24.98 -2.98 4.59
CA GLY A 18 23.94 -3.80 5.23
C GLY A 18 22.84 -3.06 6.00
N TYR A 19 23.03 -1.79 6.38
CA TYR A 19 22.11 -1.08 7.29
C TYR A 19 21.26 0.02 6.64
N ALA A 20 21.27 0.14 5.30
CA ALA A 20 20.40 1.08 4.59
C ALA A 20 18.99 0.51 4.32
N GLY A 21 18.74 -0.78 4.58
CA GLY A 21 17.50 -1.45 4.18
C GLY A 21 16.35 -1.39 5.18
N LEU A 22 16.61 -1.20 6.48
CA LEU A 22 15.56 -1.31 7.51
C LEU A 22 14.71 -0.04 7.65
N PHE A 23 15.28 1.15 7.44
CA PHE A 23 14.56 2.42 7.57
C PHE A 23 13.74 2.80 6.32
N ALA A 24 14.02 2.18 5.16
CA ALA A 24 13.27 2.44 3.94
C ALA A 24 11.85 1.82 3.96
N GLY A 25 11.63 0.76 4.74
CA GLY A 25 10.33 0.10 4.88
C GLY A 25 9.30 0.93 5.65
N GLU A 26 9.74 1.60 6.71
CA GLU A 26 8.86 2.39 7.59
C GLU A 26 8.36 3.67 6.89
N GLU A 27 9.24 4.35 6.16
CA GLU A 27 8.90 5.56 5.40
C GLU A 27 7.98 5.26 4.20
N THR A 28 8.11 4.07 3.61
CA THR A 28 7.24 3.63 2.50
C THR A 28 5.86 3.23 2.98
N GLN A 29 5.74 2.55 4.12
CA GLN A 29 4.45 2.22 4.74
C GLN A 29 3.65 3.47 5.11
N ALA A 30 4.31 4.47 5.72
CA ALA A 30 3.67 5.75 6.03
C ALA A 30 3.13 6.46 4.78
N LYS A 31 3.89 6.43 3.67
CA LYS A 31 3.46 6.99 2.38
C LYS A 31 2.27 6.23 1.78
N TYR A 32 2.21 4.91 1.91
CA TYR A 32 1.05 4.13 1.47
C TYR A 32 -0.20 4.46 2.28
N CYS A 33 -0.08 4.50 3.61
CA CYS A 33 -1.17 4.89 4.50
C CYS A 33 -1.71 6.28 4.14
N GLN A 34 -0.83 7.25 3.89
CA GLN A 34 -1.23 8.59 3.48
C GLN A 34 -1.95 8.59 2.12
N CYS A 35 -1.48 7.80 1.15
CA CYS A 35 -2.13 7.69 -0.16
C CYS A 35 -3.53 7.06 -0.06
N ILE A 36 -3.70 6.04 0.78
CA ILE A 36 -4.99 5.41 1.06
C ILE A 36 -5.94 6.42 1.72
N GLU A 37 -5.48 7.17 2.71
CA GLU A 37 -6.30 8.21 3.36
C GLU A 37 -6.73 9.31 2.40
N ASP A 38 -5.82 9.75 1.54
CA ASP A 38 -6.14 10.72 0.49
C ASP A 38 -7.18 10.15 -0.49
N ARG A 39 -7.12 8.85 -0.79
CA ARG A 39 -8.11 8.18 -1.66
C ARG A 39 -9.48 8.16 -0.98
N ILE A 40 -9.55 7.77 0.28
CA ILE A 40 -10.77 7.80 1.10
C ILE A 40 -11.38 9.21 1.09
N LYS A 41 -10.59 10.25 1.32
CA LYS A 41 -11.07 11.65 1.27
C LYS A 41 -11.65 12.02 -0.10
N ARG A 42 -11.03 11.58 -1.21
CA ARG A 42 -11.56 11.81 -2.57
C ARG A 42 -12.89 11.09 -2.79
N CYS A 43 -12.99 9.84 -2.35
CA CYS A 43 -14.22 9.04 -2.43
C CYS A 43 -15.35 9.67 -1.61
N MET A 44 -15.08 10.07 -0.37
CA MET A 44 -16.03 10.76 0.49
C MET A 44 -16.46 12.12 -0.08
N LYS A 45 -15.54 12.88 -0.68
CA LYS A 45 -15.86 14.15 -1.36
C LYS A 45 -16.74 13.92 -2.60
N LYS A 46 -16.55 12.82 -3.32
CA LYS A 46 -17.44 12.45 -4.43
C LYS A 46 -18.83 12.07 -3.92
N ALA A 47 -18.89 11.31 -2.84
CA ALA A 47 -20.14 10.92 -2.19
C ALA A 47 -20.90 12.11 -1.56
N SER A 48 -20.19 13.13 -1.08
CA SER A 48 -20.82 14.33 -0.49
C SER A 48 -21.36 15.31 -1.54
N ARG A 49 -21.00 15.15 -2.83
CA ARG A 49 -21.52 15.97 -3.94
C ARG A 49 -22.90 15.54 -4.42
N VAL A 50 -23.52 14.55 -3.78
CA VAL A 50 -24.92 14.15 -4.02
C VAL A 50 -25.84 15.20 -3.41
N ASN A 51 -25.99 16.32 -4.11
CA ASN A 51 -27.08 17.27 -3.91
C ASN A 51 -28.03 17.26 -5.13
N SER A 52 -27.87 16.28 -6.02
CA SER A 52 -28.57 16.15 -7.29
C SER A 52 -29.52 14.95 -7.24
N GLU A 53 -30.72 15.11 -7.81
CA GLU A 53 -31.75 14.06 -7.90
C GLU A 53 -31.42 12.95 -8.92
N SER A 54 -30.29 13.03 -9.62
CA SER A 54 -29.92 12.04 -10.64
C SER A 54 -29.58 10.67 -10.02
N ALA A 55 -30.30 9.63 -10.44
CA ALA A 55 -30.07 8.24 -10.03
C ALA A 55 -28.64 7.76 -10.35
N ALA A 56 -28.06 8.19 -11.47
CA ALA A 56 -26.68 7.84 -11.84
C ALA A 56 -25.65 8.45 -10.88
N ILE A 57 -25.91 9.65 -10.36
CA ILE A 57 -25.04 10.32 -9.39
C ILE A 57 -25.15 9.64 -8.02
N ARG A 58 -26.36 9.21 -7.63
CA ARG A 58 -26.58 8.44 -6.39
C ARG A 58 -25.84 7.11 -6.41
N ALA A 59 -26.00 6.32 -7.47
CA ALA A 59 -25.29 5.05 -7.63
C ALA A 59 -23.76 5.24 -7.65
N GLY A 60 -23.26 6.30 -8.31
CA GLY A 60 -21.84 6.63 -8.33
C GLY A 60 -21.29 7.08 -6.97
N ALA A 61 -22.14 7.60 -6.09
CA ALA A 61 -21.79 7.98 -4.73
C ALA A 61 -21.86 6.82 -3.74
N GLU A 62 -22.82 5.92 -3.89
CA GLU A 62 -22.88 4.65 -3.15
C GLU A 62 -21.62 3.84 -3.40
N ARG A 63 -21.23 3.64 -4.66
CA ARG A 63 -19.95 2.98 -4.99
C ARG A 63 -18.73 3.69 -4.41
N ALA A 64 -18.75 5.02 -4.34
CA ALA A 64 -17.65 5.77 -3.72
C ALA A 64 -17.62 5.58 -2.20
N ARG A 65 -18.77 5.39 -1.55
CA ARG A 65 -18.84 5.04 -0.11
C ARG A 65 -18.33 3.61 0.10
N GLU A 66 -18.78 2.65 -0.69
CA GLU A 66 -18.29 1.26 -0.65
C GLU A 66 -16.77 1.19 -0.82
N GLU A 67 -16.20 1.91 -1.80
CA GLU A 67 -14.75 1.99 -1.98
C GLU A 67 -14.06 2.60 -0.75
N ALA A 68 -14.61 3.67 -0.18
CA ALA A 68 -14.05 4.30 1.01
C ALA A 68 -14.10 3.39 2.24
N ASP A 69 -15.18 2.63 2.42
CA ASP A 69 -15.37 1.74 3.56
C ASP A 69 -14.46 0.50 3.44
N TYR A 70 -14.32 -0.07 2.24
CA TYR A 70 -13.32 -1.11 1.96
C TYR A 70 -11.90 -0.63 2.28
N LEU A 71 -11.51 0.53 1.76
CA LEU A 71 -10.17 1.08 1.98
C LEU A 71 -9.91 1.40 3.46
N ARG A 72 -10.93 1.78 4.24
CA ARG A 72 -10.82 1.97 5.69
C ARG A 72 -10.63 0.66 6.43
N GLY A 73 -11.42 -0.37 6.09
CA GLY A 73 -11.36 -1.67 6.75
C GLY A 73 -10.10 -2.47 6.43
N SER A 74 -9.56 -2.30 5.22
CA SER A 74 -8.39 -3.04 4.73
C SER A 74 -7.13 -2.19 4.60
N LYS A 75 -7.08 -1.00 5.21
CA LYS A 75 -5.95 -0.05 5.07
C LYS A 75 -4.59 -0.69 5.37
N ASP A 76 -4.46 -1.32 6.53
CA ASP A 76 -3.19 -1.87 7.00
C ASP A 76 -2.77 -3.09 6.18
N GLN A 77 -3.75 -3.91 5.78
CA GLN A 77 -3.54 -5.05 4.89
C GLN A 77 -3.05 -4.58 3.50
N LEU A 78 -3.73 -3.61 2.89
CA LEU A 78 -3.35 -3.06 1.58
C LEU A 78 -1.97 -2.40 1.62
N ALA A 79 -1.63 -1.74 2.72
CA ALA A 79 -0.28 -1.19 2.92
C ALA A 79 0.79 -2.28 2.96
N SER A 80 0.52 -3.41 3.64
CA SER A 80 1.40 -4.57 3.65
C SER A 80 1.52 -5.22 2.27
N GLU A 81 0.40 -5.47 1.60
CA GLU A 81 0.39 -6.08 0.25
C GLU A 81 1.13 -5.21 -0.77
N MET A 82 1.01 -3.88 -0.68
CA MET A 82 1.76 -2.96 -1.53
C MET A 82 3.27 -3.00 -1.27
N ALA A 83 3.68 -3.16 0.01
CA ALA A 83 5.07 -3.32 0.38
C ALA A 83 5.64 -4.65 -0.16
N ASP A 84 4.90 -5.75 0.00
CA ASP A 84 5.26 -7.08 -0.50
C ASP A 84 5.35 -7.12 -2.02
N ALA A 85 4.38 -6.51 -2.71
CA ALA A 85 4.35 -6.39 -4.16
C ALA A 85 5.39 -5.40 -4.71
N LYS A 86 6.14 -4.70 -3.85
CA LYS A 86 7.09 -3.62 -4.21
C LYS A 86 6.43 -2.60 -5.13
N THR A 87 5.17 -2.28 -4.84
CA THR A 87 4.42 -1.24 -5.57
C THR A 87 5.21 0.06 -5.47
N GLY A 88 5.30 0.85 -6.52
CA GLY A 88 6.00 2.12 -6.39
C GLY A 88 5.19 3.11 -5.54
N THR A 89 5.88 4.03 -4.86
CA THR A 89 5.28 5.02 -3.96
C THR A 89 4.60 6.19 -4.69
N ARG A 90 4.57 6.17 -6.02
CA ARG A 90 3.90 7.22 -6.80
C ARG A 90 2.41 7.04 -6.69
N ARG A 91 1.69 8.15 -6.52
CA ARG A 91 0.23 8.17 -6.34
C ARG A 91 -0.56 7.37 -7.38
N HIS A 92 -0.18 7.42 -8.66
CA HIS A 92 -0.88 6.67 -9.70
C HIS A 92 -0.64 5.16 -9.62
N GLN A 93 0.51 4.71 -9.10
CA GLN A 93 0.83 3.29 -8.91
C GLN A 93 0.05 2.72 -7.73
N VAL A 94 0.01 3.48 -6.62
CA VAL A 94 -0.82 3.16 -5.46
C VAL A 94 -2.31 3.16 -5.84
N ASP A 95 -2.80 4.21 -6.52
CA ASP A 95 -4.20 4.27 -6.95
C ASP A 95 -4.56 3.11 -7.90
N HIS A 96 -3.66 2.71 -8.80
CA HIS A 96 -3.88 1.57 -9.68
C HIS A 96 -4.00 0.26 -8.89
N PHE A 97 -3.12 0.04 -7.90
CA PHE A 97 -3.20 -1.11 -7.01
C PHE A 97 -4.52 -1.13 -6.24
N LEU A 98 -4.87 -0.01 -5.58
CA LEU A 98 -6.09 0.09 -4.77
C LEU A 98 -7.37 -0.13 -5.59
N VAL A 99 -7.43 0.39 -6.82
CA VAL A 99 -8.56 0.16 -7.73
C VAL A 99 -8.62 -1.31 -8.15
N GLY A 100 -7.47 -1.94 -8.38
CA GLY A 100 -7.36 -3.37 -8.65
C GLY A 100 -7.90 -4.22 -7.50
N SER A 101 -7.44 -3.97 -6.28
CA SER A 101 -7.87 -4.69 -5.07
C SER A 101 -9.35 -4.50 -4.78
N PHE A 102 -9.87 -3.27 -4.92
CA PHE A 102 -11.30 -3.02 -4.76
C PHE A 102 -12.14 -3.74 -5.81
N ARG A 103 -11.69 -3.77 -7.07
CA ARG A 103 -12.39 -4.51 -8.13
C ARG A 103 -12.38 -6.01 -7.88
N ALA A 104 -11.27 -6.56 -7.39
CA ALA A 104 -11.18 -7.97 -6.99
C ALA A 104 -12.17 -8.27 -5.86
N HIS A 105 -12.23 -7.41 -4.84
CA HIS A 105 -13.20 -7.52 -3.75
C HIS A 105 -14.65 -7.50 -4.25
N LEU A 106 -14.98 -6.60 -5.18
CA LEU A 106 -16.31 -6.55 -5.78
C LEU A 106 -16.66 -7.84 -6.53
N LEU A 107 -15.73 -8.40 -7.30
CA LEU A 107 -15.93 -9.66 -8.02
C LEU A 107 -16.13 -10.84 -7.06
N GLU A 108 -15.38 -10.88 -5.96
CA GLU A 108 -15.52 -11.91 -4.94
C GLU A 108 -16.84 -11.78 -4.17
N SER A 109 -17.26 -10.56 -3.81
CA SER A 109 -18.57 -10.30 -3.20
C SER A 109 -19.75 -10.57 -4.13
N ALA A 110 -19.54 -10.43 -5.45
CA ALA A 110 -20.53 -10.68 -6.49
C ALA A 110 -20.61 -12.16 -6.90
N ALA A 111 -19.73 -13.01 -6.37
CA ALA A 111 -19.74 -14.44 -6.59
C ALA A 111 -20.30 -15.18 -5.36
N PRO A 112 -21.63 -15.17 -5.11
CA PRO A 112 -22.23 -16.09 -4.15
C PRO A 112 -22.18 -17.51 -4.75
N GLY A 113 -21.07 -18.23 -4.60
CA GLY A 113 -20.98 -19.59 -5.13
C GLY A 113 -19.65 -20.34 -5.04
N ALA A 114 -18.53 -19.73 -4.65
CA ALA A 114 -17.26 -20.45 -4.53
C ALA A 114 -16.82 -20.60 -3.06
N GLN A 115 -17.61 -21.31 -2.25
CA GLN A 115 -17.16 -21.77 -0.95
C GLN A 115 -16.10 -22.86 -1.10
N LYS A 116 -14.91 -22.58 -0.53
CA LYS A 116 -13.96 -23.47 0.17
C LYS A 116 -13.83 -24.93 -0.32
N GLY A 117 -12.69 -25.23 -0.94
CA GLY A 117 -12.06 -26.55 -0.90
C GLY A 117 -10.83 -26.50 0.02
N HIS A 118 -10.89 -27.29 1.09
CA HIS A 118 -9.86 -27.52 2.11
C HIS A 118 -8.54 -28.05 1.56
#